data_AF-A0A6A4NIY3-F1
#
_entry.id   AF-A0A6A4NIY3-F1
#
_cell.length_a   1.000
_cell.length_b   1.000
_cell.length_c   1.000
_cell.angle_alpha   90.00
_cell.angle_beta   90.00
_cell.angle_gamma   90.00
#
_symmetry.space_group_name_H-M   'P 1'
#
loop_
_entity.id
_entity.type
_entity.pdbx_description
1 polymer ?
#
loop_
_entity_poly.entity_id
_entity_poly.type
_entity_poly.pdbx_seq_one_letter_code
_entity_poly.pdbx_strand_id
1 'polypeptide(L)'
;MKAIFGSQEVTEAVEEGFPTLEERASEAQRNAYKQFKKKDCRALCLMHQHFEKIAGSATSKEAWEILEKHYVGAAQLKKLRLQTMRRKYELMQMEEGLW
;
A
#
# COMPACT_ATOMS: atom_id res chain seq x y z
N MET A 1 -6.55 -1.28 7.64
CA MET A 1 -5.74 -0.43 6.76
C MET A 1 -4.52 -1.16 6.18
N LYS A 2 -4.07 -2.27 6.80
CA LYS A 2 -2.94 -3.11 6.32
C LYS A 2 -3.02 -3.51 4.83
N ALA A 3 -4.19 -3.88 4.31
CA ALA A 3 -4.33 -4.21 2.89
C ALA A 3 -4.03 -3.02 1.95
N ILE A 4 -4.37 -1.81 2.37
CA ILE A 4 -4.13 -0.56 1.61
C ILE A 4 -2.65 -0.21 1.69
N PHE A 5 -2.07 -0.23 2.89
CA PHE A 5 -0.63 0.02 3.08
C PHE A 5 0.26 -1.00 2.38
N GLY A 6 -0.14 -2.28 2.37
CA GLY A 6 0.53 -3.33 1.63
C GLY A 6 0.46 -3.12 0.12
N SER A 7 -0.70 -2.69 -0.40
CA SER A 7 -0.84 -2.37 -1.83
C SER A 7 -0.04 -1.15 -2.29
N GLN A 8 0.27 -0.24 -1.36
CA GLN A 8 0.99 1.02 -1.61
C GLN A 8 2.48 0.94 -1.21
N GLU A 9 2.93 -0.25 -0.76
CA GLU A 9 4.31 -0.52 -0.33
C GLU A 9 4.81 0.40 0.80
N VAL A 10 3.90 0.81 1.69
CA VAL A 10 4.19 1.68 2.84
C VAL A 10 4.10 0.95 4.18
N THR A 11 3.94 -0.37 4.19
CA THR A 11 3.76 -1.15 5.43
C THR A 11 5.00 -1.07 6.33
N GLU A 12 6.20 -1.22 5.75
CA GLU A 12 7.49 -1.11 6.44
C GLU A 12 7.64 0.24 7.15
N ALA A 13 7.29 1.34 6.47
CA ALA A 13 7.38 2.68 7.03
C ALA A 13 6.50 2.89 8.26
N VAL A 14 5.32 2.26 8.28
CA VAL A 14 4.37 2.34 9.39
C VAL A 14 4.76 1.44 10.56
N GLU A 15 5.30 0.25 10.28
CA GLU A 15 5.61 -0.75 11.31
C GLU A 15 6.99 -0.53 11.95
N GLU A 16 8.02 -0.14 11.18
CA GLU A 16 9.38 0.07 11.68
C GLU A 16 9.59 1.48 12.25
N GLY A 17 8.76 2.45 11.86
CA GLY A 17 8.93 3.85 12.24
C GLY A 17 10.15 4.49 11.57
N PHE A 18 10.29 5.80 11.75
CA PHE A 18 11.31 6.57 11.05
C PHE A 18 12.67 6.55 11.78
N PRO A 19 13.73 5.94 11.21
CA PRO A 19 15.03 5.87 11.89
C PRO A 19 15.70 7.25 11.93
N THR A 20 16.39 7.55 13.03
CA THR A 20 17.15 8.81 13.16
C THR A 20 18.41 8.72 12.31
N LEU A 21 18.64 9.69 11.42
CA LEU A 21 19.83 9.70 10.58
C LEU A 21 21.03 10.25 11.37
N GLU A 22 22.10 9.48 11.49
CA GLU A 22 23.35 9.95 12.11
C GLU A 22 24.06 10.99 11.23
N GLU A 23 24.75 11.95 11.87
CA GLU A 23 25.36 13.11 11.22
C GLU A 23 26.47 12.73 10.20
N ARG A 24 27.12 11.58 10.41
CA ARG A 24 28.14 10.99 9.51
C ARG A 24 27.60 9.89 8.57
N ALA A 25 26.29 9.88 8.29
CA ALA A 25 25.72 8.92 7.35
C ALA A 25 26.33 9.05 5.95
N SER A 26 26.69 7.91 5.36
CA SER A 26 27.16 7.82 3.98
C SER A 26 26.10 8.27 2.97
N GLU A 27 26.52 8.56 1.75
CA GLU A 27 25.61 9.01 0.69
C GLU A 27 24.53 7.95 0.36
N ALA A 28 24.89 6.67 0.43
CA ALA A 28 23.96 5.55 0.31
C ALA A 28 22.91 5.53 1.44
N GLN A 29 23.34 5.74 2.69
CA GLN A 29 22.44 5.81 3.85
C GLN A 29 21.49 7.02 3.76
N ARG A 30 21.99 8.18 3.32
CA ARG A 30 21.16 9.38 3.07
C ARG A 30 20.12 9.14 1.99
N ASN A 31 20.45 8.44 0.91
CA ASN A 31 19.49 8.10 -0.14
C ASN A 31 18.43 7.10 0.32
N ALA A 32 18.83 6.05 1.05
CA ALA A 32 17.89 5.10 1.66
C ALA A 32 16.90 5.81 2.59
N TYR A 33 17.40 6.72 3.44
CA TYR A 33 16.56 7.54 4.32
C TYR A 33 15.59 8.45 3.56
N LYS A 34 16.02 9.10 2.47
CA LYS A 34 15.11 9.90 1.64
C LYS A 34 13.99 9.05 1.04
N GLN A 35 14.29 7.81 0.62
CA GLN A 35 13.27 6.90 0.10
C GLN A 35 12.31 6.46 1.19
N PHE A 36 12.82 6.11 2.37
CA PHE A 36 12.00 5.76 3.52
C PHE A 36 11.09 6.91 3.95
N LYS A 37 11.61 8.15 3.97
CA LYS A 37 10.84 9.37 4.27
C LYS A 37 9.68 9.56 3.29
N LYS A 38 9.91 9.30 2.00
CA LYS A 38 8.83 9.37 1.00
C LYS A 38 7.74 8.33 1.27
N LYS A 39 8.12 7.09 1.64
CA LYS A 39 7.15 6.04 2.01
C LYS A 39 6.35 6.43 3.26
N ASP A 40 7.02 6.98 4.28
CA ASP A 40 6.39 7.45 5.51
C ASP A 40 5.40 8.61 5.27
N CYS A 41 5.82 9.65 4.52
CA CYS A 41 4.92 10.74 4.14
C CYS A 41 3.71 10.23 3.34
N ARG A 42 3.91 9.23 2.47
CA ARG A 42 2.79 8.60 1.73
C ARG A 42 1.85 7.86 2.67
N ALA A 43 2.36 7.14 3.67
CA ALA A 43 1.53 6.50 4.68
C ALA A 43 0.69 7.52 5.47
N LEU A 44 1.32 8.62 5.90
CA LEU A 44 0.64 9.73 6.60
C LEU A 44 -0.47 10.34 5.76
N CYS A 45 -0.22 10.64 4.49
CA CYS A 45 -1.25 11.17 3.59
C CYS A 45 -2.43 10.20 3.42
N LEU A 46 -2.17 8.89 3.29
CA LEU A 46 -3.22 7.89 3.19
C LEU A 46 -4.08 7.84 4.46
N MET A 47 -3.44 7.85 5.64
CA MET A 47 -4.18 7.91 6.91
C MET A 47 -5.05 9.15 6.98
N HIS A 48 -4.49 10.33 6.71
CA HIS A 48 -5.22 11.59 6.75
C HIS A 48 -6.44 11.57 5.81
N GLN A 49 -6.26 11.11 4.57
CA GLN A 49 -7.34 11.01 3.60
C GLN A 49 -8.48 10.08 4.08
N HIS A 50 -8.15 8.98 4.76
CA HIS A 50 -9.17 8.09 5.32
C HIS A 50 -9.91 8.73 6.48
N PHE A 51 -9.21 9.41 7.38
CA PHE A 51 -9.84 10.12 8.49
C PHE A 51 -10.72 11.26 8.00
N GLU A 52 -10.28 12.05 7.03
CA GLU A 52 -11.05 13.15 6.46
C GLU A 52 -12.36 12.66 5.82
N LYS A 53 -12.29 11.59 5.02
CA LYS A 53 -13.48 10.98 4.40
C LYS A 53 -14.51 10.49 5.42
N ILE A 54 -14.06 10.00 6.57
CA ILE A 54 -14.95 9.51 7.62
C ILE A 54 -15.46 10.67 8.49
N ALA A 55 -14.60 11.66 8.77
CA ALA A 55 -14.93 12.83 9.59
C ALA A 55 -16.06 13.68 8.98
N GLY A 56 -16.22 13.69 7.65
CA GLY A 56 -17.32 14.36 6.97
C GLY A 56 -18.67 13.63 7.04
N SER A 57 -18.75 12.47 7.69
CA SER A 57 -20.00 11.69 7.79
C SER A 57 -20.90 12.25 8.89
N ALA A 58 -22.19 12.44 8.61
CA ALA A 58 -23.15 12.93 9.60
C ALA A 58 -23.59 11.84 10.57
N THR A 59 -23.50 10.57 10.16
CA THR A 59 -23.87 9.42 10.99
C THR A 59 -22.79 8.34 11.00
N SER A 60 -22.78 7.53 12.05
CA SER A 60 -21.89 6.36 12.16
C SER A 60 -22.13 5.33 11.04
N LYS A 61 -23.35 5.25 10.52
CA LYS A 61 -23.70 4.37 9.40
C LYS A 61 -23.03 4.82 8.09
N GLU A 62 -23.09 6.10 7.77
CA GLU A 62 -22.42 6.67 6.58
C GLU A 62 -20.90 6.48 6.65
N ALA A 63 -20.30 6.75 7.82
CA ALA A 63 -18.89 6.49 8.07
C ALA A 63 -18.50 5.02 7.81
N TRP A 64 -19.35 4.08 8.24
CA TRP A 64 -19.13 2.65 8.04
C TRP A 64 -19.26 2.24 6.57
N GLU A 65 -20.25 2.75 5.84
CA GLU A 65 -20.44 2.46 4.41
C GLU A 65 -19.26 2.97 3.55
N ILE A 66 -18.68 4.13 3.90
CA ILE A 66 -17.49 4.68 3.24
C ILE A 66 -16.27 3.78 3.48
N LEU A 67 -16.09 3.30 4.71
CA LEU A 67 -15.04 2.34 5.06
C LEU A 67 -15.20 1.03 4.29
N GLU A 68 -16.40 0.46 4.28
CA GLU A 68 -16.69 -0.82 3.65
C GLU A 68 -16.41 -0.79 2.14
N LYS A 69 -16.88 0.24 1.42
CA LYS A 69 -16.59 0.42 -0.02
C LYS A 69 -15.09 0.41 -0.30
N HIS A 70 -14.30 1.05 0.56
CA HIS A 70 -12.85 1.12 0.40
C HIS A 70 -12.15 -0.24 0.60
N TYR A 71 -12.63 -1.07 1.53
CA TYR A 71 -12.07 -2.41 1.76
C TYR A 71 -12.57 -3.46 0.75
N VAL A 72 -13.81 -3.36 0.30
CA VAL A 72 -14.35 -4.22 -0.76
C VAL A 72 -13.58 -4.00 -2.07
N GLY A 73 -13.26 -2.74 -2.41
CA GLY A 73 -12.40 -2.42 -3.55
C GLY A 73 -11.00 -3.06 -3.43
N ALA A 74 -10.43 -3.09 -2.23
CA ALA A 74 -9.14 -3.75 -1.99
C ALA A 74 -9.21 -5.28 -2.17
N ALA A 75 -10.33 -5.93 -1.81
CA ALA A 75 -10.56 -7.35 -2.05
C ALA A 75 -10.70 -7.66 -3.56
N GLN A 76 -11.40 -6.81 -4.30
CA GLN A 76 -11.51 -6.93 -5.76
C GLN A 76 -10.16 -6.76 -6.44
N LEU A 77 -9.34 -5.81 -5.99
CA LEU A 77 -7.98 -5.60 -6.52
C LEU A 77 -7.07 -6.82 -6.31
N LYS A 78 -7.15 -7.47 -5.14
CA LYS A 78 -6.43 -8.73 -4.88
C LYS A 78 -6.86 -9.84 -5.84
N LYS A 79 -8.17 -9.97 -6.10
CA LYS A 79 -8.72 -10.95 -7.05
C LYS A 79 -8.21 -10.70 -8.47
N LEU A 80 -8.22 -9.44 -8.93
CA LEU A 80 -7.69 -9.07 -10.24
C LEU A 80 -6.20 -9.39 -10.35
N ARG A 81 -5.40 -9.00 -9.35
CA ARG A 81 -3.95 -9.29 -9.33
C ARG A 81 -3.68 -10.79 -9.39
N LEU A 82 -4.42 -11.60 -8.63
CA LEU A 82 -4.30 -13.06 -8.68
C LEU A 82 -4.65 -13.62 -10.07
N GLN A 83 -5.73 -13.13 -10.68
CA GLN A 83 -6.14 -13.54 -12.02
C GLN A 83 -5.09 -13.18 -13.08
N THR A 84 -4.50 -11.98 -12.99
CA THR A 84 -3.40 -11.57 -13.85
C THR A 84 -2.19 -12.49 -13.72
N MET A 85 -1.79 -12.86 -12.49
CA MET A 85 -0.67 -13.78 -12.27
C MET A 85 -0.95 -15.17 -12.80
N ARG A 86 -2.17 -15.69 -12.62
CA ARG A 86 -2.60 -16.97 -13.18
C ARG A 86 -2.47 -17.00 -14.71
N ARG A 87 -2.98 -15.96 -15.38
CA ARG A 87 -2.86 -15.86 -16.85
C ARG A 87 -1.41 -15.81 -17.33
N LYS A 88 -0.54 -15.08 -16.62
CA LYS A 88 0.90 -15.03 -16.93
C LYS A 88 1.55 -16.40 -16.78
N TYR A 89 1.18 -17.15 -15.73
CA TYR A 89 1.67 -18.51 -15.52
C TYR A 89 1.20 -19.47 -16.61
N GLU A 90 -0.09 -19.44 -16.95
CA GLU A 90 -0.66 -20.25 -18.04
C GLU A 90 0.03 -19.96 -19.39
N LEU A 91 0.31 -18.69 -19.69
CA LEU A 91 1.03 -18.28 -20.89
C LEU A 91 2.46 -18.84 -20.92
N MET A 92 3.21 -18.71 -19.82
CA MET A 92 4.56 -19.26 -19.72
C MET A 92 4.58 -20.79 -19.90
N GLN A 93 3.61 -21.50 -19.33
CA GLN A 93 3.48 -22.95 -19.49
C GLN A 93 3.15 -23.36 -20.94
N MET A 94 2.36 -22.55 -21.66
CA MET A 94 2.10 -22.77 -23.08
C MET A 94 3.35 -22.53 -23.93
N GLU A 95 4.12 -21.48 -23.64
CA GLU A 95 5.36 -21.16 -24.36
C GLU A 95 6.48 -22.19 -24.08
N GLU A 96 6.59 -22.72 -22.85
CA GLU A 96 7.54 -23.78 -22.48
C GLU A 96 7.18 -25.15 -23.07
N GLY A 97 5.90 -25.44 -23.27
CA GLY A 97 5.42 -26.69 -23.88
C GLY A 97 5.43 -26.71 -25.42
N LEU A 98 5.83 -25.62 -26.06
CA LEU A 98 5.88 -25.44 -27.52
C LEU A 98 7.32 -25.57 -28.11
N TRP A 99 8.27 -26.12 -27.34
CA TRP A 99 9.62 -26.48 -27.79
C TRP A 99 9.85 -28.00 -27.81
#